data_AF-A0A501QEF7-F1
#
_entry.id   AF-A0A501QEF7-F1
#
_cell.length_a   1.000
_cell.length_b   1.000
_cell.length_c   1.000
_cell.angle_alpha   90.00
_cell.angle_beta   90.00
_cell.angle_gamma   90.00
#
_symmetry.space_group_name_H-M   'P 1'
#
loop_
_entity.id
_entity.type
_entity.pdbx_description
1 polymer ?
#
loop_
_entity_poly.entity_id
_entity_poly.type
_entity_poly.pdbx_seq_one_letter_code
_entity_poly.pdbx_strand_id
1 'polypeptide(L)'
;MQFNSDILKVLIPAFFTLFGIFIGSILSYRNSFKLFKNQKKYDNRRITYSRLLAYKYIWIQSIIFHLGTRFQAEYFYAKFNLLSDEKDLEQSNKEFDRAANLMRDTSIYQKEIFETIGLIQTCYIINSELELAITELFGAGTIHIQPFPTTLKNIKELNQYNNENNIKIPKMAEDKYLVKVDKLLRLLKAQLDSEK
;
A
#
# COMPACT_ATOMS: atom_id res chain seq x y z
N MET A 1 44.48 -67.39 4.89
CA MET A 1 43.92 -66.48 3.87
C MET A 1 44.71 -65.18 3.92
N GLN A 2 45.61 -64.94 2.96
CA GLN A 2 46.23 -63.63 2.81
C GLN A 2 45.14 -62.67 2.33
N PHE A 3 44.78 -61.69 3.15
CA PHE A 3 43.91 -60.60 2.73
C PHE A 3 44.61 -59.84 1.61
N ASN A 4 43.97 -59.80 0.44
CA ASN A 4 44.55 -59.19 -0.76
C ASN A 4 44.68 -57.68 -0.55
N SER A 5 45.89 -57.21 -0.19
CA SER A 5 46.13 -55.80 0.18
C SER A 5 45.75 -54.83 -0.94
N ASP A 6 45.76 -55.29 -2.19
CA ASP A 6 45.46 -54.48 -3.37
C ASP A 6 43.96 -54.22 -3.54
N ILE A 7 43.09 -55.11 -3.06
CA ILE A 7 41.64 -54.88 -3.04
C ILE A 7 41.29 -53.81 -1.99
N LEU A 8 41.97 -53.82 -0.85
CA LEU A 8 41.79 -52.83 0.22
C LEU A 8 42.21 -51.41 -0.24
N LYS A 9 43.31 -51.32 -1.00
CA LYS A 9 43.81 -50.06 -1.58
C LYS A 9 42.85 -49.43 -2.58
N VAL A 10 41.94 -50.19 -3.19
CA VAL A 10 40.93 -49.68 -4.14
C VAL A 10 39.60 -49.38 -3.45
N LEU A 11 39.15 -50.26 -2.54
CA LEU A 11 37.89 -50.10 -1.82
C LEU A 11 37.88 -48.89 -0.89
N ILE A 12 38.98 -48.61 -0.19
CA ILE A 12 39.07 -47.49 0.75
C ILE A 12 38.90 -46.14 0.02
N PRO A 13 39.67 -45.82 -1.03
CA PRO A 13 39.45 -44.59 -1.80
C PRO A 13 38.07 -44.50 -2.45
N ALA A 14 37.54 -45.61 -2.97
CA ALA A 14 36.21 -45.64 -3.57
C ALA A 14 35.12 -45.31 -2.53
N PHE A 15 35.20 -45.90 -1.33
CA PHE A 15 34.29 -45.60 -0.23
C PHE A 15 34.39 -44.14 0.23
N PHE A 16 35.61 -43.62 0.44
CA PHE A 16 35.80 -42.21 0.82
C PHE A 16 35.34 -41.24 -0.27
N THR A 17 35.50 -41.59 -1.55
CA THR A 17 35.02 -40.78 -2.67
C THR A 17 33.49 -40.74 -2.69
N LEU A 18 32.83 -41.89 -2.60
CA LEU A 18 31.37 -41.96 -2.53
C LEU A 18 30.81 -41.26 -1.29
N PHE A 19 31.45 -41.44 -0.14
CA PHE A 19 31.07 -40.78 1.10
C PHE A 19 31.27 -39.25 1.03
N GLY A 20 32.36 -38.80 0.41
CA GLY A 20 32.64 -37.39 0.15
C GLY A 20 31.61 -36.76 -0.79
N ILE A 21 31.23 -37.45 -1.88
CA ILE A 21 30.16 -37.01 -2.78
C ILE A 21 28.83 -36.94 -2.04
N PHE A 22 28.50 -37.92 -1.20
CA PHE A 22 27.26 -37.95 -0.44
C PHE A 22 27.17 -36.78 0.55
N ILE A 23 28.21 -36.55 1.36
CA ILE A 23 28.27 -35.42 2.29
C ILE A 23 28.25 -34.09 1.53
N GLY A 24 29.04 -33.97 0.46
CA GLY A 24 29.09 -32.77 -0.39
C GLY A 24 27.72 -32.45 -1.00
N SER A 25 27.00 -33.46 -1.48
CA SER A 25 25.64 -33.32 -2.02
C SER A 25 24.65 -32.84 -0.94
N ILE A 26 24.68 -33.41 0.26
CA ILE A 26 23.82 -32.99 1.37
C ILE A 26 24.11 -31.55 1.80
N LEU A 27 25.38 -31.18 1.93
CA LEU A 27 25.79 -29.82 2.28
C LEU A 27 25.39 -28.82 1.20
N SER A 28 25.63 -29.16 -0.07
CA SER A 28 25.24 -28.35 -1.22
C SER A 28 23.72 -28.16 -1.29
N TYR A 29 22.94 -29.22 -1.08
CA TYR A 29 21.48 -29.16 -1.03
C TYR A 29 20.98 -28.25 0.09
N ARG A 30 21.48 -28.44 1.33
CA ARG A 30 21.09 -27.61 2.47
C ARG A 30 21.46 -26.13 2.26
N ASN A 31 22.65 -25.86 1.71
CA ASN A 31 23.08 -24.50 1.45
C ASN A 31 22.25 -23.85 0.35
N SER A 32 22.02 -24.56 -0.76
CA SER A 32 21.20 -24.09 -1.89
C SER A 32 19.76 -23.82 -1.46
N PHE A 33 19.18 -24.70 -0.64
CA PHE A 33 17.83 -24.51 -0.10
C PHE A 33 17.75 -23.30 0.83
N LYS A 34 18.76 -23.09 1.70
CA LYS A 34 18.84 -21.91 2.58
C LYS A 34 18.95 -20.62 1.75
N LEU A 35 19.82 -20.59 0.74
CA LEU A 35 19.99 -19.45 -0.16
C LEU A 35 18.69 -19.15 -0.90
N PHE A 36 18.03 -20.16 -1.47
CA PHE A 36 16.74 -20.01 -2.13
C PHE A 36 15.66 -19.45 -1.19
N LYS A 37 15.57 -19.97 0.04
CA LYS A 37 14.60 -19.48 1.02
C LYS A 37 14.84 -18.01 1.38
N ASN A 38 16.10 -17.62 1.57
CA ASN A 38 16.47 -16.24 1.87
C ASN A 38 16.18 -15.31 0.70
N GLN A 39 16.53 -15.72 -0.53
CA GLN A 39 16.24 -14.95 -1.74
C GLN A 39 14.74 -14.77 -1.94
N LYS A 40 13.95 -15.84 -1.81
CA LYS A 40 12.48 -15.77 -1.91
C LYS A 40 11.87 -14.83 -0.87
N LYS A 41 12.39 -14.84 0.36
CA LYS A 41 11.97 -13.92 1.42
C LYS A 41 12.27 -12.46 1.04
N TYR A 42 13.48 -12.18 0.58
CA TYR A 42 13.89 -10.85 0.13
C TYR A 42 13.05 -10.36 -1.07
N ASP A 43 12.84 -11.22 -2.07
CA ASP A 43 12.04 -10.89 -3.26
C ASP A 43 10.59 -10.57 -2.89
N ASN A 44 9.96 -11.38 -2.02
CA ASN A 44 8.61 -11.11 -1.54
C ASN A 44 8.53 -9.76 -0.81
N ARG A 45 9.50 -9.47 0.08
CA ARG A 45 9.57 -8.17 0.76
C ARG A 45 9.70 -7.01 -0.23
N ARG A 46 10.60 -7.14 -1.22
CA ARG A 46 10.82 -6.14 -2.27
C ARG A 46 9.56 -5.89 -3.08
N ILE A 47 8.90 -6.96 -3.52
CA ILE A 47 7.65 -6.88 -4.30
C ILE A 47 6.57 -6.15 -3.50
N THR A 48 6.36 -6.52 -2.24
CA THR A 48 5.33 -5.90 -1.41
C THR A 48 5.63 -4.43 -1.12
N TYR A 49 6.91 -4.08 -0.86
CA TYR A 49 7.34 -2.68 -0.75
C TYR A 49 7.06 -1.89 -2.04
N SER A 50 7.43 -2.45 -3.20
CA SER A 50 7.20 -1.81 -4.49
C SER A 50 5.71 -1.62 -4.79
N ARG A 51 4.85 -2.57 -4.42
CA ARG A 51 3.38 -2.43 -4.55
C ARG A 51 2.87 -1.25 -3.73
N LEU A 52 3.26 -1.16 -2.44
CA LEU A 52 2.81 -0.07 -1.59
C LEU A 52 3.28 1.29 -2.12
N LEU A 53 4.53 1.36 -2.60
CA LEU A 53 5.09 2.55 -3.21
C LEU A 53 4.34 2.97 -4.48
N ALA A 54 3.95 2.01 -5.32
CA ALA A 54 3.22 2.28 -6.57
C ALA A 54 1.83 2.86 -6.31
N TYR A 55 1.12 2.38 -5.28
CA TYR A 55 -0.23 2.85 -4.98
C TYR A 55 -0.28 4.10 -4.08
N LYS A 56 0.82 4.46 -3.42
CA LYS A 56 0.92 5.62 -2.50
C LYS A 56 0.21 6.86 -3.04
N TYR A 57 0.61 7.38 -4.20
CA TYR A 57 0.05 8.64 -4.70
C TYR A 57 -1.28 8.43 -5.41
N ILE A 58 -1.45 7.32 -6.12
CA ILE A 58 -2.65 7.03 -6.90
C ILE A 58 -3.88 6.95 -5.99
N TRP A 59 -3.76 6.24 -4.87
CA TRP A 59 -4.85 6.11 -3.90
C TRP A 59 -5.21 7.44 -3.24
N ILE A 60 -4.21 8.26 -2.89
CA ILE A 60 -4.43 9.56 -2.27
C ILE A 60 -5.10 10.52 -3.27
N GLN A 61 -4.63 10.55 -4.51
CA GLN A 61 -5.23 11.35 -5.57
C GLN A 61 -6.67 10.92 -5.86
N SER A 62 -6.97 9.62 -5.89
CA SER A 62 -8.34 9.14 -6.10
C SER A 62 -9.27 9.62 -4.98
N ILE A 63 -8.82 9.56 -3.72
CA ILE A 63 -9.56 10.09 -2.58
C ILE A 63 -9.81 11.60 -2.74
N ILE A 64 -8.76 12.38 -3.06
CA ILE A 64 -8.87 13.82 -3.23
C ILE A 64 -9.86 14.18 -4.34
N PHE A 65 -9.80 13.49 -5.48
CA PHE A 65 -10.72 13.72 -6.59
C PHE A 65 -12.15 13.34 -6.23
N HIS A 66 -12.38 12.15 -5.66
CA HIS A 66 -13.71 11.73 -5.23
C HIS A 66 -14.34 12.74 -4.26
N LEU A 67 -13.59 13.13 -3.23
CA LEU A 67 -14.05 14.07 -2.21
C LEU A 67 -14.25 15.48 -2.76
N GLY A 68 -13.31 15.96 -3.57
CA GLY A 68 -13.38 17.28 -4.21
C GLY A 68 -14.55 17.38 -5.18
N THR A 69 -14.79 16.36 -6.01
CA THR A 69 -15.92 16.31 -6.94
C THR A 69 -17.26 16.24 -6.19
N ARG A 70 -17.34 15.44 -5.12
CA ARG A 70 -18.54 15.42 -4.27
C ARG A 70 -18.82 16.80 -3.66
N PHE A 71 -17.77 17.47 -3.16
CA PHE A 71 -17.89 18.81 -2.62
C PHE A 71 -18.30 19.85 -3.68
N GLN A 72 -17.82 19.71 -4.92
CA GLN A 72 -18.27 20.55 -6.03
C GLN A 72 -19.75 20.34 -6.38
N ALA A 73 -20.26 19.10 -6.33
CA ALA A 73 -21.69 18.85 -6.48
C ALA A 73 -22.50 19.63 -5.44
N GLU A 74 -22.09 19.56 -4.17
CA GLU A 74 -22.75 20.31 -3.09
C GLU A 74 -22.64 21.84 -3.27
N TYR A 75 -21.53 22.34 -3.79
CA TYR A 75 -21.36 23.76 -4.12
C TYR A 75 -22.38 24.23 -5.17
N PHE A 76 -22.53 23.49 -6.27
CA PHE A 76 -23.50 23.84 -7.32
C PHE A 76 -24.93 23.72 -6.83
N TYR A 77 -25.25 22.72 -6.01
CA TYR A 77 -26.56 22.61 -5.37
C TYR A 77 -26.85 23.79 -4.45
N ALA A 78 -25.88 24.22 -3.64
CA ALA A 78 -26.02 25.40 -2.79
C ALA A 78 -26.19 26.68 -3.63
N LYS A 79 -25.49 26.79 -4.76
CA LYS A 79 -25.62 27.91 -5.71
C LYS A 79 -27.01 27.95 -6.35
N PHE A 80 -27.55 26.81 -6.75
CA PHE A 80 -28.94 26.69 -7.21
C PHE A 80 -29.93 27.16 -6.15
N ASN A 81 -29.77 26.74 -4.88
CA ASN A 81 -30.66 27.17 -3.81
C ASN A 81 -30.63 28.70 -3.55
N LEU A 82 -29.52 29.37 -3.90
CA LEU A 82 -29.37 30.82 -3.76
C LEU A 82 -29.91 31.61 -4.96
N LEU A 83 -29.75 31.08 -6.18
CA LEU A 83 -30.00 31.82 -7.43
C LEU A 83 -31.16 31.27 -8.27
N SER A 84 -31.64 30.07 -7.95
CA SER A 84 -32.66 29.32 -8.68
C SER A 84 -32.34 29.12 -10.18
N ASP A 85 -31.06 28.99 -10.54
CA ASP A 85 -30.61 28.71 -11.91
C ASP A 85 -30.51 27.20 -12.16
N GLU A 86 -31.39 26.66 -13.00
CA GLU A 86 -31.44 25.24 -13.37
C GLU A 86 -30.11 24.70 -13.92
N LYS A 87 -29.25 25.55 -14.52
CA LYS A 87 -27.92 25.11 -14.97
C LYS A 87 -27.02 24.68 -13.82
N ASP A 88 -27.16 25.30 -12.65
CA ASP A 88 -26.41 24.92 -11.46
C ASP A 88 -26.92 23.57 -10.91
N LEU A 89 -28.23 23.29 -11.00
CA LEU A 89 -28.78 21.99 -10.62
C LEU A 89 -28.30 20.87 -11.57
N GLU A 90 -28.31 21.11 -12.88
CA GLU A 90 -27.78 20.17 -13.88
C GLU A 90 -26.29 19.87 -13.62
N GLN A 91 -25.49 20.91 -13.38
CA GLN A 91 -24.07 20.76 -13.10
C GLN A 91 -23.81 20.03 -11.77
N SER A 92 -24.63 20.27 -10.74
CA SER A 92 -24.59 19.51 -9.48
C SER A 92 -24.80 18.02 -9.72
N ASN A 93 -25.83 17.64 -10.48
CA ASN A 93 -26.13 16.23 -10.79
C ASN A 93 -24.97 15.58 -11.56
N LYS A 94 -24.41 16.29 -12.54
CA LYS A 94 -23.25 15.82 -13.32
C LYS A 94 -22.02 15.56 -12.45
N GLU A 95 -21.69 16.46 -11.54
CA GLU A 95 -20.57 16.25 -10.61
C GLU A 95 -20.89 15.14 -9.60
N PHE A 96 -22.14 14.97 -9.17
CA PHE A 96 -22.53 13.86 -8.30
C PHE A 96 -22.32 12.49 -8.97
N ASP A 97 -22.76 12.35 -10.22
CA ASP A 97 -22.53 11.12 -11.01
C ASP A 97 -21.03 10.84 -11.21
N ARG A 98 -20.25 11.90 -11.44
CA ARG A 98 -18.79 11.80 -11.52
C ARG A 98 -18.18 11.34 -10.19
N ALA A 99 -18.64 11.87 -9.06
CA ALA A 99 -18.19 11.43 -7.73
C ALA A 99 -18.51 9.95 -7.49
N ALA A 100 -19.72 9.50 -7.87
CA ALA A 100 -20.12 8.10 -7.75
C ALA A 100 -19.21 7.16 -8.57
N ASN A 101 -18.81 7.58 -9.78
CA ASN A 101 -17.83 6.83 -10.59
C ASN A 101 -16.45 6.77 -9.92
N LEU A 102 -15.96 7.89 -9.38
CA LEU A 102 -14.67 7.97 -8.69
C LEU A 102 -14.63 7.18 -7.36
N MET A 103 -15.78 6.98 -6.72
CA MET A 103 -15.89 6.13 -5.53
C MET A 103 -15.48 4.69 -5.82
N ARG A 104 -15.80 4.17 -7.01
CA ARG A 104 -15.38 2.84 -7.45
C ARG A 104 -13.87 2.73 -7.54
N ASP A 105 -13.22 3.67 -8.21
CA ASP A 105 -11.76 3.68 -8.37
C ASP A 105 -11.04 3.81 -7.03
N THR A 106 -11.54 4.69 -6.16
CA THR A 106 -11.04 4.85 -4.79
C THR A 106 -11.12 3.53 -4.01
N SER A 107 -12.23 2.80 -4.14
CA SER A 107 -12.42 1.51 -3.47
C SER A 107 -11.48 0.43 -4.00
N ILE A 108 -11.20 0.42 -5.31
CA ILE A 108 -10.23 -0.50 -5.93
C ILE A 108 -8.83 -0.24 -5.37
N TYR A 109 -8.38 1.01 -5.34
CA TYR A 109 -7.05 1.33 -4.81
C TYR A 109 -6.95 1.09 -3.30
N GLN A 110 -8.02 1.36 -2.55
CA GLN A 110 -8.07 1.03 -1.13
C GLN A 110 -7.91 -0.47 -0.89
N LYS A 111 -8.60 -1.31 -1.68
CA LYS A 111 -8.44 -2.76 -1.63
C LYS A 111 -6.99 -3.17 -1.91
N GLU A 112 -6.36 -2.65 -2.97
CA GLU A 112 -4.96 -2.97 -3.31
C GLU A 112 -3.97 -2.58 -2.19
N ILE A 113 -4.19 -1.43 -1.55
CA ILE A 113 -3.40 -1.01 -0.39
C ILE A 113 -3.58 -2.00 0.76
N PHE A 114 -4.81 -2.35 1.12
CA PHE A 114 -5.08 -3.25 2.25
C PHE A 114 -4.59 -4.68 2.00
N GLU A 115 -4.73 -5.20 0.79
CA GLU A 115 -4.12 -6.48 0.40
C GLU A 115 -2.60 -6.42 0.51
N THR A 116 -1.98 -5.31 0.07
CA THR A 116 -0.54 -5.12 0.20
C THR A 116 -0.11 -5.07 1.67
N ILE A 117 -0.89 -4.45 2.55
CA ILE A 117 -0.61 -4.48 4.00
C ILE A 117 -0.73 -5.89 4.57
N GLY A 118 -1.74 -6.67 4.16
CA GLY A 118 -1.82 -8.09 4.53
C GLY A 118 -0.60 -8.89 4.08
N LEU A 119 -0.09 -8.64 2.88
CA LEU A 119 1.16 -9.24 2.40
C LEU A 119 2.37 -8.79 3.23
N ILE A 120 2.41 -7.53 3.69
CA ILE A 120 3.49 -7.04 4.58
C ILE A 120 3.55 -7.89 5.85
N GLN A 121 2.40 -8.16 6.47
CA GLN A 121 2.32 -8.96 7.70
C GLN A 121 2.86 -10.39 7.54
N THR A 122 2.82 -10.95 6.32
CA THR A 122 3.37 -12.29 6.04
C THR A 122 4.84 -12.28 5.62
N CYS A 123 5.30 -11.19 5.01
CA CYS A 123 6.63 -11.12 4.40
C CYS A 123 7.67 -10.48 5.33
N TYR A 124 7.27 -9.57 6.21
CA TYR A 124 8.15 -8.81 7.10
C TYR A 124 8.17 -9.37 8.52
N ILE A 125 9.22 -9.04 9.28
CA ILE A 125 9.24 -9.32 10.72
C ILE A 125 8.52 -8.15 11.38
N ILE A 126 7.41 -8.44 12.03
CA ILE A 126 6.54 -7.42 12.62
C ILE A 126 7.02 -7.11 14.03
N ASN A 127 7.67 -5.95 14.17
CA ASN A 127 7.99 -5.36 15.46
C ASN A 127 6.86 -4.39 15.89
N SER A 128 6.91 -3.88 17.12
CA SER A 128 5.88 -2.99 17.66
C SER A 128 5.68 -1.71 16.84
N GLU A 129 6.77 -1.14 16.31
CA GLU A 129 6.71 0.08 15.49
C GLU A 129 6.01 -0.16 14.15
N LEU A 130 6.31 -1.28 13.48
CA LEU A 130 5.68 -1.66 12.22
C LEU A 130 4.20 -2.02 12.44
N GLU A 131 3.88 -2.74 13.50
CA GLU A 131 2.50 -3.07 13.86
C GLU A 131 1.66 -1.81 14.12
N LEU A 132 2.22 -0.86 14.86
CA LEU A 132 1.58 0.42 15.12
C LEU A 132 1.36 1.21 13.83
N ALA A 133 2.35 1.27 12.93
CA ALA A 133 2.19 1.95 11.64
C ALA A 133 1.11 1.30 10.75
N ILE A 134 1.03 -0.04 10.76
CA ILE A 134 -0.02 -0.81 10.06
C ILE A 134 -1.39 -0.48 10.65
N THR A 135 -1.52 -0.49 11.98
CA THR A 135 -2.78 -0.25 12.69
C THR A 135 -3.27 1.18 12.50
N GLU A 136 -2.38 2.16 12.56
CA GLU A 136 -2.69 3.57 12.30
C GLU A 136 -3.24 3.79 10.89
N LEU A 137 -2.69 3.09 9.89
CA LEU A 137 -3.12 3.22 8.50
C LEU A 137 -4.49 2.56 8.28
N PHE A 138 -4.71 1.35 8.81
CA PHE A 138 -6.01 0.68 8.76
C PHE A 138 -7.10 1.44 9.53
N GLY A 139 -6.75 1.95 10.71
CA GLY A 139 -7.65 2.67 11.62
C GLY A 139 -7.90 4.12 11.23
N ALA A 140 -7.29 4.63 10.15
CA ALA A 140 -7.44 6.02 9.75
C ALA A 140 -8.91 6.42 9.53
N GLY A 141 -9.79 5.49 9.12
CA GLY A 141 -11.22 5.78 8.88
C GLY A 141 -11.43 6.71 7.69
N THR A 142 -12.66 7.19 7.47
CA THR A 142 -13.04 8.03 6.32
C THR A 142 -12.83 9.52 6.59
N ILE A 143 -12.56 10.32 5.56
CA ILE A 143 -12.56 11.79 5.67
C ILE A 143 -14.00 12.27 5.68
N HIS A 144 -14.36 13.06 6.68
CA HIS A 144 -15.64 13.75 6.73
C HIS A 144 -15.45 15.19 6.28
N ILE A 145 -16.14 15.57 5.21
CA ILE A 145 -16.24 16.96 4.75
C ILE A 145 -17.56 17.51 5.27
N GLN A 146 -17.51 18.69 5.88
CA GLN A 146 -18.70 19.35 6.37
C GLN A 146 -19.54 19.83 5.17
N PRO A 147 -20.86 19.57 5.18
CA PRO A 147 -21.72 20.04 4.11
C PRO A 147 -21.73 21.57 4.05
N PHE A 148 -22.17 22.11 2.92
CA PHE A 148 -22.36 23.56 2.80
C PHE A 148 -23.34 24.09 3.86
N PRO A 149 -22.98 25.14 4.63
CA PRO A 149 -23.87 25.71 5.63
C PRO A 149 -25.16 26.26 5.01
N THR A 150 -26.30 25.97 5.62
CA THR A 150 -27.61 26.53 5.21
C THR A 150 -27.76 28.01 5.54
N THR A 151 -26.81 28.59 6.28
CA THR A 151 -26.80 29.99 6.72
C THR A 151 -26.14 30.96 5.74
N LEU A 152 -25.53 30.45 4.66
CA LEU A 152 -24.89 31.29 3.64
C LEU A 152 -25.93 32.15 2.93
N LYS A 153 -25.71 33.48 2.88
CA LYS A 153 -26.73 34.43 2.39
C LYS A 153 -26.46 34.94 0.98
N ASN A 154 -25.23 34.80 0.48
CA ASN A 154 -24.84 35.37 -0.80
C ASN A 154 -23.74 34.55 -1.49
N ILE A 155 -23.56 34.82 -2.80
CA ILE A 155 -22.56 34.15 -3.65
C ILE A 155 -21.13 34.35 -3.12
N LYS A 156 -20.83 35.51 -2.52
CA LYS A 156 -19.47 35.81 -2.05
C LYS A 156 -19.08 34.88 -0.89
N GLU A 157 -19.97 34.70 0.08
CA GLU A 157 -19.80 33.76 1.19
C GLU A 157 -19.69 32.32 0.69
N LEU A 158 -20.53 31.93 -0.28
CA LEU A 158 -20.47 30.61 -0.90
C LEU A 158 -19.12 30.34 -1.57
N ASN A 159 -18.64 31.29 -2.37
CA ASN A 159 -17.37 31.18 -3.08
C ASN A 159 -16.18 31.16 -2.12
N GLN A 160 -16.24 31.95 -1.04
CA GLN A 160 -15.22 31.91 -0.01
C GLN A 160 -15.16 30.53 0.66
N TYR A 161 -16.30 29.99 1.06
CA TYR A 161 -16.37 28.66 1.67
C TYR A 161 -15.85 27.57 0.72
N ASN A 162 -16.20 27.65 -0.58
CA ASN A 162 -15.70 26.74 -1.61
C ASN A 162 -14.17 26.80 -1.72
N ASN A 163 -13.61 28.01 -1.83
CA ASN A 163 -12.16 28.21 -1.96
C ASN A 163 -11.39 27.70 -0.74
N GLU A 164 -11.89 27.97 0.47
CA GLU A 164 -11.26 27.48 1.70
C GLU A 164 -11.25 25.95 1.78
N ASN A 165 -12.35 25.29 1.42
CA ASN A 165 -12.46 23.84 1.50
C ASN A 165 -11.72 23.12 0.36
N ASN A 166 -11.66 23.70 -0.84
CA ASN A 166 -10.84 23.16 -1.94
C ASN A 166 -9.35 23.04 -1.57
N ILE A 167 -8.86 23.89 -0.66
CA ILE A 167 -7.49 23.80 -0.12
C ILE A 167 -7.40 22.81 1.04
N LYS A 168 -8.45 22.72 1.89
CA LYS A 168 -8.46 21.82 3.06
C LYS A 168 -8.56 20.35 2.67
N ILE A 169 -9.37 19.99 1.65
CA ILE A 169 -9.61 18.60 1.26
C ILE A 169 -8.31 17.85 0.91
N PRO A 170 -7.42 18.37 0.03
CA PRO A 170 -6.13 17.75 -0.24
C PRO A 170 -5.28 17.55 1.02
N LYS A 171 -5.17 18.59 1.86
CA LYS A 171 -4.39 18.54 3.10
C LYS A 171 -4.91 17.48 4.07
N MET A 172 -6.23 17.38 4.22
CA MET A 172 -6.84 16.35 5.06
C MET A 172 -6.50 14.94 4.56
N ALA A 173 -6.47 14.71 3.24
CA ALA A 173 -6.08 13.42 2.68
C ALA A 173 -4.59 13.12 2.87
N GLU A 174 -3.73 14.12 2.68
CA GLU A 174 -2.30 14.00 2.91
C GLU A 174 -1.98 13.65 4.38
N ASP A 175 -2.51 14.44 5.32
CA ASP A 175 -2.28 14.24 6.76
C ASP A 175 -2.86 12.91 7.25
N LYS A 176 -4.03 12.53 6.72
CA LYS A 176 -4.73 11.34 7.18
C LYS A 176 -4.13 10.05 6.65
N TYR A 177 -3.62 10.04 5.42
CA TYR A 177 -3.19 8.80 4.77
C TYR A 177 -1.75 8.86 4.25
N LEU A 178 -1.34 9.91 3.52
CA LEU A 178 -0.03 9.98 2.87
C LEU A 178 1.12 9.88 3.90
N VAL A 179 1.03 10.63 4.98
CA VAL A 179 2.01 10.62 6.08
C VAL A 179 2.14 9.23 6.70
N LYS A 180 1.03 8.50 6.85
CA LYS A 180 1.00 7.15 7.41
C LYS A 180 1.62 6.13 6.45
N VAL A 181 1.29 6.22 5.16
CA VAL A 181 1.91 5.39 4.12
C VAL A 181 3.42 5.64 4.07
N ASP A 182 3.88 6.89 4.17
CA ASP A 182 5.31 7.23 4.17
C ASP A 182 6.05 6.73 5.41
N LYS A 183 5.42 6.80 6.59
CA LYS A 183 5.94 6.17 7.80
C LYS A 183 6.11 4.67 7.60
N LEU A 184 5.09 3.99 7.09
CA LEU A 184 5.13 2.55 6.82
C LEU A 184 6.23 2.19 5.81
N LEU A 185 6.31 2.88 4.67
CA LEU A 185 7.34 2.66 3.66
C LEU A 185 8.76 2.79 4.22
N ARG A 186 9.01 3.77 5.09
CA ARG A 186 10.31 3.98 5.73
C ARG A 186 10.73 2.78 6.59
N LEU A 187 9.80 2.24 7.39
CA LEU A 187 10.06 1.08 8.24
C LEU A 187 10.34 -0.18 7.41
N LEU A 188 9.58 -0.39 6.33
CA LEU A 188 9.80 -1.50 5.40
C LEU A 188 11.15 -1.37 4.69
N LYS A 189 11.52 -0.16 4.27
CA LYS A 189 12.80 0.10 3.61
C LYS A 189 13.99 -0.20 4.52
N ALA A 190 13.91 0.19 5.79
CA ALA A 190 14.95 -0.10 6.77
C ALA A 190 15.19 -1.61 6.92
N GLN A 191 14.12 -2.42 6.99
CA GLN A 191 14.25 -3.88 7.02
C GLN A 191 14.83 -4.44 5.72
N LEU A 192 14.42 -3.92 4.56
CA LEU A 192 14.96 -4.34 3.26
C LEU A 192 16.45 -4.07 3.13
N ASP A 193 16.94 -2.94 3.63
CA ASP A 193 18.36 -2.59 3.56
C ASP A 193 19.20 -3.35 4.58
N SER A 194 18.63 -3.76 5.72
CA SER A 194 19.33 -4.57 6.72
C SER A 194 19.62 -6.02 6.28
N GLU A 195 18.98 -6.49 5.21
CA GLU A 195 19.15 -7.85 4.67
C GLU A 195 19.99 -7.89 3.37
N LYS A 196 20.51 -6.75 2.91
CA LYS A 196 21.54 -6.71 1.85
C LYS A 196 22.90 -7.06 2.42
#